data_AF-A0A645IX21-F1
#
_entry.id   AF-A0A645IX21-F1
#
_cell.length_a   1.000
_cell.length_b   1.000
_cell.length_c   1.000
_cell.angle_alpha   90.00
_cell.angle_beta   90.00
_cell.angle_gamma   90.00
#
_symmetry.space_group_name_H-M   'P 1'
#
loop_
_entity.id
_entity.type
_entity.pdbx_description
1 polymer ?
#
loop_
_entity_poly.entity_id
_entity_poly.type
_entity_poly.pdbx_seq_one_letter_code
_entity_poly.pdbx_strand_id
1 'polypeptide(L)'
;MVTLLLHCMDQAGRPFAHRVWQSIETYVAMYPRIATNPQAFNNALSDQIEMKILPKLNGVELDNNGNVAQALNRIEDIIEKTNDEQLLNAFRKCKKPENGSFFQWKGVVR
;
A
#
# COMPACT_ATOMS: atom_id res chain seq x y z
N MET A 1 0.07 6.13 11.37
CA MET A 1 0.53 5.29 10.24
C MET A 1 -0.45 5.36 9.07
N VAL A 2 -1.76 5.18 9.29
CA VAL A 2 -2.71 5.05 8.18
C VAL A 2 -3.26 6.36 7.60
N THR A 3 -3.41 7.42 8.41
CA THR A 3 -3.75 8.77 7.91
C THR A 3 -2.77 9.28 6.85
N LEU A 4 -1.53 8.80 6.91
CA LEU A 4 -0.49 9.13 5.96
C LEU A 4 -0.75 8.51 4.59
N LEU A 5 -1.26 7.27 4.58
CA LEU A 5 -1.63 6.56 3.36
C LEU A 5 -2.80 7.25 2.65
N LEU A 6 -3.73 7.83 3.42
CA LEU A 6 -4.83 8.65 2.89
C LEU A 6 -4.33 9.91 2.20
N HIS A 7 -3.40 10.64 2.82
CA HIS A 7 -2.78 11.81 2.19
C HIS A 7 -2.00 11.44 0.94
N CYS A 8 -1.32 10.29 0.92
CA CYS A 8 -0.61 9.81 -0.27
C CYS A 8 -1.55 9.51 -1.44
N MET A 9 -2.72 8.92 -1.17
CA MET A 9 -3.73 8.68 -2.21
C MET A 9 -4.35 9.98 -2.74
N ASP A 10 -4.55 10.96 -1.87
CA ASP A 10 -5.05 12.28 -2.26
C ASP A 10 -4.04 13.03 -3.13
N GLN A 11 -2.76 13.02 -2.74
CA GLN A 11 -1.65 13.55 -3.54
C GLN A 11 -1.46 12.82 -4.89
N ALA A 12 -1.87 11.56 -4.99
CA ALA A 12 -1.92 10.79 -6.23
C ALA A 12 -3.22 11.01 -7.05
N GLY A 13 -4.08 11.95 -6.65
CA GLY A 13 -5.31 12.31 -7.36
C GLY A 13 -6.44 11.27 -7.25
N ARG A 14 -6.50 10.50 -6.15
CA ARG A 14 -7.48 9.42 -5.93
C ARG A 14 -8.33 9.69 -4.66
N PRO A 15 -9.44 10.47 -4.75
CA PRO A 15 -10.21 10.96 -3.58
C PRO A 15 -11.09 9.92 -2.85
N PHE A 16 -10.71 8.64 -2.83
CA PHE A 16 -11.50 7.55 -2.21
C PHE A 16 -11.01 7.12 -0.83
N ALA A 17 -10.08 7.90 -0.25
CA ALA A 17 -9.33 7.54 0.94
C ALA A 17 -10.22 7.13 2.12
N HIS A 18 -11.27 7.91 2.43
CA HIS A 18 -12.14 7.65 3.59
C HIS A 18 -12.94 6.34 3.48
N ARG A 19 -13.51 6.02 2.30
CA ARG A 19 -14.27 4.78 2.10
C ARG A 19 -13.36 3.56 2.12
N VAL A 20 -12.16 3.69 1.56
CA VAL A 20 -11.14 2.64 1.62
C VAL A 20 -10.74 2.40 3.06
N TRP A 21 -10.54 3.45 3.86
CA TRP A 21 -10.20 3.35 5.27
C TRP A 21 -11.23 2.59 6.10
N GLN A 22 -12.50 2.97 6.03
CA GLN A 22 -13.57 2.28 6.78
C GLN A 22 -13.64 0.78 6.46
N SER A 23 -13.40 0.42 5.20
CA SER A 23 -13.32 -0.98 4.79
C SER A 23 -12.11 -1.71 5.36
N ILE A 24 -10.96 -1.03 5.49
CA ILE A 24 -9.73 -1.58 6.09
C ILE A 24 -9.93 -1.79 7.59
N GLU A 25 -10.48 -0.81 8.30
CA GLU A 25 -10.76 -0.92 9.74
C GLU A 25 -11.68 -2.10 10.04
N THR A 26 -12.76 -2.24 9.28
CA THR A 26 -13.71 -3.35 9.45
C THR A 26 -13.01 -4.70 9.24
N TYR A 27 -12.15 -4.80 8.22
CA TYR A 27 -11.42 -6.03 7.94
C TYR A 27 -10.42 -6.39 9.06
N VAL A 28 -9.62 -5.41 9.49
CA VAL A 28 -8.64 -5.61 10.57
C VAL A 28 -9.33 -6.04 11.87
N ALA A 29 -10.47 -5.42 12.19
CA ALA A 29 -11.26 -5.79 13.38
C ALA A 29 -11.79 -7.23 13.34
N MET A 30 -12.02 -7.77 12.15
CA MET A 30 -12.48 -9.16 11.94
C MET A 30 -11.35 -10.14 11.66
N TYR A 31 -10.09 -9.71 11.64
CA TYR A 31 -8.99 -10.56 11.22
C TYR A 31 -8.72 -11.68 12.23
N PRO A 32 -8.45 -12.92 11.78
CA PRO A 32 -8.21 -14.04 12.67
C PRO A 32 -7.10 -13.74 13.69
N ARG A 33 -7.39 -14.01 14.98
CA ARG A 33 -6.43 -13.88 16.08
C ARG A 33 -5.91 -12.45 16.32
N ILE A 34 -6.63 -11.41 15.87
CA ILE A 34 -6.22 -10.01 16.05
C ILE A 34 -5.94 -9.64 17.53
N ALA A 35 -6.69 -10.24 18.47
CA ALA A 35 -6.52 -9.99 19.91
C ALA A 35 -5.36 -10.78 20.55
N THR A 36 -4.85 -11.83 19.90
CA THR A 36 -3.93 -12.80 20.51
C THR A 36 -2.60 -12.95 19.78
N ASN A 37 -2.52 -12.51 18.53
CA ASN A 37 -1.31 -12.52 17.73
C ASN A 37 -0.89 -11.07 17.41
N PRO A 38 0.22 -10.56 17.97
CA PRO A 38 0.72 -9.22 17.68
C PRO A 38 0.97 -8.97 16.18
N GLN A 39 1.29 -10.02 15.41
CA GLN A 39 1.53 -9.93 13.97
C GLN A 39 0.23 -9.95 13.14
N ALA A 40 -0.91 -10.32 13.72
CA ALA A 40 -2.19 -10.38 13.00
C ALA A 40 -2.60 -9.00 12.47
N PHE A 41 -2.34 -7.93 13.20
CA PHE A 41 -2.60 -6.57 12.72
C PHE A 41 -1.78 -6.24 11.47
N ASN A 42 -0.49 -6.56 11.50
CA ASN A 42 0.42 -6.31 10.39
C ASN A 42 0.06 -7.13 9.15
N ASN A 43 -0.29 -8.41 9.34
CA ASN A 43 -0.75 -9.26 8.25
C ASN A 43 -2.04 -8.73 7.64
N ALA A 44 -3.02 -8.38 8.47
CA ALA A 44 -4.28 -7.80 8.01
C ALA A 44 -4.07 -6.50 7.23
N LEU A 45 -3.17 -5.63 7.72
CA LEU A 45 -2.83 -4.39 7.05
C LEU A 45 -2.12 -4.64 5.72
N SER A 46 -1.19 -5.59 5.68
CA SER A 46 -0.49 -6.01 4.46
C SER A 46 -1.47 -6.48 3.37
N ASP A 47 -2.39 -7.38 3.75
CA ASP A 47 -3.43 -7.91 2.87
C ASP A 47 -4.29 -6.76 2.30
N GLN A 48 -4.67 -5.81 3.15
CA GLN A 48 -5.48 -4.68 2.72
C GLN A 48 -4.73 -3.70 1.81
N ILE A 49 -3.43 -3.47 2.04
CA ILE A 49 -2.59 -2.65 1.15
C ILE A 49 -2.53 -3.30 -0.24
N GLU A 50 -2.21 -4.60 -0.27
CA GLU A 50 -2.16 -5.39 -1.50
C GLU A 50 -3.47 -5.37 -2.29
N MET A 51 -4.61 -5.56 -1.61
CA MET A 51 -5.91 -5.69 -2.28
C MET A 51 -6.53 -4.35 -2.69
N LYS A 52 -6.38 -3.29 -1.87
CA LYS A 52 -7.17 -2.06 -2.04
C LYS A 52 -6.36 -0.85 -2.44
N ILE A 53 -5.08 -0.79 -2.08
CA ILE A 53 -4.24 0.39 -2.29
C ILE A 53 -3.44 0.23 -3.59
N LEU A 54 -2.64 -0.83 -3.70
CA LEU A 54 -1.70 -0.99 -4.81
C LEU A 54 -2.37 -1.05 -6.19
N PRO A 55 -3.53 -1.72 -6.39
CA PRO A 55 -4.21 -1.71 -7.68
C PRO A 55 -4.69 -0.32 -8.11
N LYS A 56 -4.93 0.60 -7.16
CA LYS A 56 -5.39 1.97 -7.46
C LYS A 56 -4.25 2.90 -7.86
N LEU A 57 -3.01 2.54 -7.56
CA LEU A 57 -1.82 3.27 -7.98
C LEU A 57 -1.43 2.97 -9.44
N ASN A 58 -2.07 1.99 -10.08
CA ASN A 58 -1.83 1.70 -11.49
C ASN A 58 -2.03 2.95 -12.37
N GLY A 59 -1.08 3.17 -13.28
CA GLY A 59 -1.09 4.31 -14.20
C GLY A 59 -0.64 5.63 -13.58
N VAL A 60 -0.18 5.63 -12.32
CA VAL A 60 0.50 6.78 -11.73
C VAL A 60 1.89 6.91 -12.34
N GLU A 61 2.25 8.09 -12.83
CA GLU A 61 3.56 8.34 -13.44
C GLU A 61 4.67 8.31 -12.38
N LEU A 62 5.74 7.54 -12.66
CA LEU A 62 6.92 7.43 -11.83
C LEU A 62 7.88 8.58 -12.16
N ASP A 63 7.46 9.81 -11.88
CA ASP A 63 8.39 10.94 -11.86
C ASP A 63 9.20 10.93 -10.57
N ASN A 64 10.51 11.08 -10.67
CA ASN A 64 11.44 11.04 -9.55
C ASN A 64 11.35 12.28 -8.64
N ASN A 65 10.76 13.39 -9.11
CA ASN A 65 10.84 14.68 -8.42
C ASN A 65 9.50 15.30 -7.97
N GLY A 66 8.44 14.50 -7.84
CA GLY A 66 7.09 14.98 -7.52
C GLY A 66 6.52 14.53 -6.17
N ASN A 67 5.34 15.07 -5.83
CA ASN A 67 4.51 14.62 -4.70
C ASN A 67 4.19 13.12 -4.77
N VAL A 68 4.12 12.56 -5.99
CA VAL A 68 3.88 11.14 -6.26
C VAL A 68 5.02 10.27 -5.75
N ALA A 69 6.29 10.63 -6.00
CA ALA A 69 7.43 9.88 -5.49
C ALA A 69 7.45 9.85 -3.96
N GLN A 70 7.16 10.98 -3.32
CA GLN A 70 7.05 11.06 -1.86
C GLN A 70 5.91 10.18 -1.33
N ALA A 71 4.76 10.18 -2.01
CA ALA A 71 3.64 9.32 -1.67
C ALA A 71 3.99 7.83 -1.79
N LEU A 72 4.67 7.42 -2.86
CA LEU A 72 5.11 6.04 -3.07
C LEU A 72 6.17 5.61 -2.05
N ASN A 73 7.12 6.48 -1.70
CA ASN A 73 8.10 6.21 -0.64
C ASN A 73 7.41 6.03 0.71
N ARG A 74 6.40 6.84 1.01
CA ARG A 74 5.66 6.72 2.27
C ARG A 74 4.81 5.44 2.34
N ILE A 75 4.29 4.99 1.20
CA ILE A 75 3.62 3.68 1.11
C ILE A 75 4.63 2.55 1.35
N GLU A 76 5.84 2.66 0.81
CA GLU A 76 6.93 1.72 1.07
C GLU A 76 7.25 1.62 2.56
N ASP A 77 7.43 2.76 3.25
CA ASP A 77 7.70 2.81 4.70
C ASP A 77 6.60 2.16 5.55
N ILE A 78 5.35 2.21 5.05
CA ILE A 78 4.21 1.56 5.73
C ILE A 78 4.24 0.06 5.51
N ILE A 79 4.52 -0.39 4.28
CA ILE A 79 4.68 -1.81 3.95
C ILE A 79 5.85 -2.42 4.71
N GLU A 80 6.98 -1.72 4.83
CA GLU A 80 8.14 -2.21 5.58
C GLU A 80 7.80 -2.50 7.04
N LYS A 81 6.92 -1.68 7.65
CA LYS A 81 6.46 -1.87 9.03
C LYS A 81 5.51 -3.05 9.23
N THR A 82 4.95 -3.62 8.16
CA THR A 82 4.14 -4.84 8.27
C THR A 82 4.98 -6.11 8.38
N ASN A 83 6.31 -6.03 8.14
CA ASN A 83 7.21 -7.18 8.04
C ASN A 83 6.79 -8.20 6.96
N ASP A 84 6.06 -7.77 5.93
CA ASP A 84 5.75 -8.60 4.76
C ASP A 84 6.78 -8.38 3.65
N GLU A 85 7.88 -9.14 3.72
CA GLU A 85 8.99 -9.02 2.76
C GLU A 85 8.55 -9.31 1.33
N GLN A 86 7.58 -10.19 1.13
CA GLN A 86 7.12 -10.56 -0.21
C GLN A 86 6.36 -9.39 -0.84
N LEU A 87 5.47 -8.75 -0.08
CA LEU A 87 4.79 -7.52 -0.49
C LEU A 87 5.78 -6.38 -0.74
N LEU A 88 6.73 -6.17 0.17
CA LEU A 88 7.74 -5.12 0.04
C LEU A 88 8.58 -5.28 -1.24
N ASN A 89 9.04 -6.50 -1.50
CA ASN A 89 9.83 -6.80 -2.69
C ASN A 89 9.01 -6.65 -3.98
N ALA A 90 7.74 -7.08 -3.98
CA ALA A 90 6.84 -6.88 -5.11
C ALA A 90 6.60 -5.38 -5.38
N PHE A 91 6.36 -4.59 -4.33
CA PHE A 91 6.16 -3.15 -4.44
C PHE A 91 7.41 -2.43 -4.98
N ARG A 92 8.60 -2.77 -4.45
CA ARG A 92 9.88 -2.20 -4.93
C ARG A 92 10.12 -2.49 -6.40
N LYS A 93 9.78 -3.69 -6.90
CA LYS A 93 9.86 -4.01 -8.32
C LYS A 93 9.01 -3.04 -9.15
N CYS A 94 7.76 -2.77 -8.75
CA CYS A 94 6.86 -1.86 -9.47
C CYS A 94 7.39 -0.42 -9.59
N LYS A 95 8.29 0.02 -8.72
CA LYS A 95 8.90 1.36 -8.75
C LYS A 95 10.15 1.46 -9.63
N LYS A 96 10.73 0.34 -10.08
CA LYS A 96 11.97 0.37 -10.84
C LYS A 96 11.75 0.93 -12.26
N PRO A 97 12.68 1.75 -12.79
CA PRO A 97 12.58 2.30 -14.14
C PRO A 97 12.46 1.23 -15.24
N GLU A 98 13.01 0.03 -15.00
CA GLU A 98 12.93 -1.12 -15.90
C GLU A 98 11.49 -1.61 -16.15
N ASN A 99 10.53 -1.25 -15.29
CA ASN A 99 9.11 -1.60 -15.43
C ASN A 99 8.27 -0.52 -16.15
N GLY A 100 8.91 0.53 -16.65
CA GLY A 100 8.28 1.59 -17.44
C GLY A 100 8.09 2.90 -16.65
N SER A 101 7.56 3.91 -17.34
CA SER A 101 7.34 5.26 -16.77
C SER A 101 6.12 5.35 -15.83
N PHE A 102 5.33 4.29 -15.70
CA PHE A 102 4.12 4.27 -14.88
C PHE A 102 4.13 3.10 -13.91
N PHE A 103 3.58 3.33 -12.72
CA PHE A 103 3.41 2.29 -11.72
C PHE A 103 2.45 1.21 -12.23
N GLN A 104 2.89 -0.06 -12.13
CA GLN A 104 2.13 -1.23 -12.56
C GLN A 104 2.22 -2.35 -11.50
N TRP A 105 1.16 -2.50 -10.73
CA TRP A 105 0.97 -3.58 -9.77
C TRP A 105 0.64 -4.90 -10.46
N LYS A 106 1.41 -5.95 -10.16
CA LYS A 106 1.26 -7.29 -10.73
C LYS A 106 0.86 -8.36 -9.70
N GLY A 107 0.60 -7.96 -8.46
CA GLY A 107 0.34 -8.88 -7.34
C GLY A 107 1.62 -9.40 -6.69
N VAL A 108 1.46 -10.09 -5.57
CA VAL A 108 2.55 -10.82 -4.91
C VAL A 108 2.50 -12.28 -5.34
N VAL A 109 3.66 -12.85 -5.70
CA VAL A 109 3.80 -14.29 -5.90
C VAL A 109 4.21 -14.88 -4.55
N ARG A 110 3.30 -15.65 -3.93
CA ARG A 110 3.48 -16.29 -2.62
C ARG A 110 3.39 -17.81 -2.74
#